data_AF-A0A6N2CNB5-F1
#
_entry.id   AF-A0A6N2CNB5-F1
#
_cell.length_a   1.000
_cell.length_b   1.000
_cell.length_c   1.000
_cell.angle_alpha   90.00
_cell.angle_beta   90.00
_cell.angle_gamma   90.00
#
_symmetry.space_group_name_H-M   'P 1'
#
loop_
_entity.id
_entity.type
_entity.pdbx_description
1 polymer ?
#
loop_
_entity_poly.entity_id
_entity_poly.type
_entity_poly.pdbx_seq_one_letter_code
_entity_poly.pdbx_strand_id
1 'polypeptide(L)'
;MQRPEILYTGVDNLISIEIPDAPDFEYQIEGHGAGIEVASAGKNNPTQYVVRVSEPGPASITVSGKNLKTTTFDFFAKSIPHPEITVAGKTCGEIALEDFKIMDGILIETIVFPMETDLEIRHFELVRISKGDQDESITNKGAAFKEEVFN
;
A
#
# COMPACT_ATOMS: atom_id res chain seq x y z
N MET A 1 -20.18 -9.86 -15.37
CA MET A 1 -19.96 -8.89 -14.28
C MET A 1 -18.47 -8.57 -14.30
N GLN A 2 -18.08 -7.39 -14.79
CA GLN A 2 -16.67 -6.98 -14.74
C GLN A 2 -16.28 -6.75 -13.29
N ARG A 3 -15.08 -7.21 -12.91
CA ARG A 3 -14.53 -6.97 -11.58
C ARG A 3 -14.13 -5.50 -11.50
N PRO A 4 -14.54 -4.74 -10.48
CA PRO A 4 -14.10 -3.35 -10.34
C PRO A 4 -12.58 -3.33 -10.18
N GLU A 5 -11.96 -2.36 -10.85
CA GLU A 5 -10.53 -2.12 -10.73
C GLU A 5 -10.19 -1.56 -9.34
N ILE A 6 -8.97 -1.80 -8.86
CA ILE A 6 -8.56 -1.42 -7.50
C ILE A 6 -7.68 -0.18 -7.56
N LEU A 7 -7.98 0.77 -6.69
CA LEU A 7 -7.12 1.90 -6.37
C LEU A 7 -6.56 1.69 -4.97
N TYR A 8 -5.28 1.99 -4.75
CA TYR A 8 -4.66 1.91 -3.44
C TYR A 8 -4.67 3.27 -2.74
N THR A 9 -5.09 3.28 -1.47
CA THR A 9 -5.17 4.50 -0.67
C THR A 9 -3.81 5.00 -0.25
N GLY A 10 -3.60 6.31 -0.31
CA GLY A 10 -2.36 6.96 0.16
C GLY A 10 -1.18 6.89 -0.81
N VAL A 11 -1.38 6.37 -2.04
CA VAL A 11 -0.37 6.32 -3.10
C VAL A 11 -0.92 6.84 -4.42
N ASP A 12 -0.01 7.14 -5.35
CA ASP A 12 -0.34 7.60 -6.69
C ASP A 12 -0.74 6.42 -7.57
N ASN A 13 -2.01 6.35 -7.96
CA ASN A 13 -2.50 5.33 -8.89
C ASN A 13 -2.46 5.91 -10.31
N LEU A 14 -1.60 5.34 -11.16
CA LEU A 14 -1.52 5.74 -12.56
C LEU A 14 -2.59 5.01 -13.38
N ILE A 15 -3.44 5.79 -14.04
CA ILE A 15 -4.44 5.27 -14.99
C ILE A 15 -4.25 5.91 -16.36
N SER A 16 -4.62 5.17 -17.41
CA SER A 16 -4.69 5.69 -18.77
C SER A 16 -6.15 5.84 -19.16
N ILE A 17 -6.56 7.04 -19.56
CA ILE A 17 -7.87 7.31 -20.11
C ILE A 17 -7.68 7.66 -21.58
N GLU A 18 -8.14 6.77 -22.46
CA GLU A 18 -8.12 6.97 -23.90
C GLU A 18 -9.52 7.32 -24.37
N ILE A 19 -9.65 8.49 -25.01
CA ILE A 19 -10.92 8.95 -25.58
C ILE A 19 -10.74 8.98 -27.10
N PRO A 20 -11.35 8.04 -27.85
CA PRO A 20 -11.26 8.03 -29.29
C PRO A 20 -11.83 9.33 -29.88
N ASP A 21 -11.13 9.90 -30.87
CA ASP A 21 -11.60 11.00 -31.71
C ASP A 21 -11.99 12.32 -30.99
N ALA A 22 -11.59 12.51 -29.73
CA ALA A 22 -11.83 13.75 -29.00
C ALA A 22 -10.51 14.48 -28.67
N PRO A 23 -10.38 15.78 -29.00
CA PRO A 23 -9.26 16.57 -28.50
C PRO A 23 -9.42 16.91 -27.01
N ASP A 24 -8.29 17.08 -26.30
CA ASP A 24 -8.19 17.28 -24.84
C ASP A 24 -9.05 18.41 -24.24
N PHE A 25 -9.57 19.31 -25.07
CA PHE A 25 -10.35 20.46 -24.64
C PHE A 25 -11.87 20.23 -24.64
N GLU A 26 -12.37 19.05 -25.05
CA GLU A 26 -13.81 18.78 -25.17
C GLU A 26 -14.38 17.84 -24.11
N TYR A 27 -13.55 17.37 -23.17
CA TYR A 27 -13.97 16.46 -22.12
C TYR A 27 -13.55 16.92 -20.72
N GLN A 28 -14.33 16.48 -19.74
CA GLN A 28 -14.14 16.72 -18.32
C GLN A 28 -14.10 15.38 -17.60
N ILE A 29 -13.13 15.26 -16.69
CA ILE A 29 -12.95 14.09 -15.84
C ILE A 29 -13.26 14.53 -14.41
N GLU A 30 -14.22 13.84 -13.79
CA GLU A 30 -14.60 14.08 -12.40
C GLU A 30 -14.49 12.78 -11.62
N GLY A 31 -13.92 12.85 -10.42
CA GLY A 31 -13.90 11.74 -9.48
C GLY A 31 -14.99 11.88 -8.43
N HIS A 32 -15.58 10.76 -8.00
CA HIS A 32 -16.55 10.71 -6.92
C HIS A 32 -16.24 9.57 -5.92
N GLY A 33 -16.50 9.82 -4.63
CA GLY A 33 -16.32 8.83 -3.55
C GLY A 33 -14.87 8.69 -3.06
N ALA A 34 -14.68 8.05 -1.91
CA ALA A 34 -13.37 7.66 -1.36
C ALA A 34 -12.30 8.78 -1.22
N GLY A 35 -12.72 10.05 -1.19
CA GLY A 35 -11.82 11.21 -1.23
C GLY A 35 -10.93 11.23 -2.46
N ILE A 36 -11.47 10.83 -3.61
CA ILE A 36 -10.73 10.75 -4.87
C ILE A 36 -10.33 12.14 -5.40
N GLU A 37 -9.09 12.26 -5.82
CA GLU A 37 -8.52 13.38 -6.54
C GLU A 37 -7.92 12.88 -7.85
N VAL A 38 -8.23 13.56 -8.95
CA VAL A 38 -7.74 13.20 -10.29
C VAL A 38 -6.96 14.37 -10.86
N ALA A 39 -5.72 14.11 -11.27
CA ALA A 39 -4.84 15.09 -11.90
C ALA A 39 -4.22 14.52 -13.18
N SER A 40 -3.99 15.37 -14.19
CA SER A 40 -3.21 14.97 -15.37
C SER A 40 -1.76 14.70 -14.96
N ALA A 41 -1.15 13.64 -15.49
CA ALA A 41 0.25 13.28 -15.27
C ALA A 41 1.26 14.22 -15.97
N GLY A 42 0.76 15.28 -16.61
CA GLY A 42 1.56 16.36 -17.19
C GLY A 42 1.44 16.44 -18.72
N LYS A 43 1.91 17.57 -19.28
CA LYS A 43 1.76 17.91 -20.71
C LYS A 43 2.38 16.88 -21.68
N ASN A 44 3.34 16.08 -21.21
CA ASN A 44 4.02 15.09 -22.04
C ASN A 44 3.31 13.73 -22.06
N ASN A 45 2.30 13.52 -21.19
CA ASN A 45 1.53 12.28 -21.10
C ASN A 45 0.01 12.61 -21.05
N PRO A 46 -0.58 13.07 -22.16
CA PRO A 46 -1.95 13.62 -22.18
C PRO A 46 -3.03 12.59 -21.81
N THR A 47 -2.77 11.30 -22.02
CA THR A 47 -3.70 10.21 -21.68
C THR A 47 -3.52 9.65 -20.28
N GLN A 48 -2.45 10.04 -19.57
CA GLN A 48 -2.15 9.52 -18.23
C GLN A 48 -2.67 10.46 -17.15
N TYR A 49 -3.31 9.87 -16.15
CA TYR A 49 -3.85 10.55 -15.00
C TYR A 49 -3.32 9.91 -13.72
N VAL A 50 -3.01 10.76 -12.75
CA VAL A 50 -2.67 10.38 -11.39
C VAL A 50 -3.95 10.47 -10.56
N VAL A 51 -4.33 9.35 -9.97
CA VAL A 51 -5.50 9.24 -9.09
C VAL A 51 -5.03 8.97 -7.67
N ARG A 52 -5.40 9.87 -6.76
CA ARG A 52 -5.19 9.71 -5.31
C ARG A 52 -6.53 9.44 -4.65
N VAL A 53 -6.56 8.47 -3.74
CA VAL A 53 -7.73 8.19 -2.90
C VAL A 53 -7.30 8.20 -1.44
N SER A 54 -8.05 8.88 -0.59
CA SER A 54 -7.72 9.06 0.83
C SER A 54 -8.45 8.08 1.75
N GLU A 55 -9.57 7.49 1.29
CA GLU A 55 -10.42 6.63 2.11
C GLU A 55 -10.71 5.29 1.42
N PRO A 56 -10.76 4.17 2.16
CA PRO A 56 -11.22 2.90 1.60
C PRO A 56 -12.72 2.93 1.26
N GLY A 57 -13.12 2.38 0.12
CA GLY A 57 -14.53 2.34 -0.28
C GLY A 57 -14.77 2.39 -1.78
N PRO A 58 -16.04 2.46 -2.22
CA PRO A 58 -16.38 2.62 -3.63
C PRO A 58 -15.94 4.01 -4.12
N ALA A 59 -15.33 4.04 -5.30
CA ALA A 59 -14.95 5.27 -6.00
C ALA A 59 -15.38 5.16 -7.46
N SER A 60 -15.62 6.28 -8.12
CA SER A 60 -15.88 6.28 -9.55
C SER A 60 -15.24 7.47 -10.24
N ILE A 61 -14.89 7.28 -11.51
CA ILE A 61 -14.41 8.34 -12.39
C ILE A 61 -15.41 8.48 -13.52
N THR A 62 -15.98 9.66 -13.66
CA THR A 62 -16.91 10.01 -14.72
C THR A 62 -16.18 10.83 -15.77
N VAL A 63 -16.22 10.37 -17.01
CA VAL A 63 -15.73 11.10 -18.17
C VAL A 63 -16.93 11.60 -18.96
N SER A 64 -17.00 12.91 -19.18
CA SER A 64 -18.11 13.56 -19.90
C SER A 64 -17.59 14.59 -20.89
N GLY A 65 -18.34 14.91 -21.94
CA GLY A 65 -17.92 15.87 -22.97
C GLY A 65 -19.05 16.27 -23.92
N LYS A 66 -18.86 17.36 -24.67
CA LYS A 66 -19.93 18.00 -25.47
C LYS A 66 -20.55 17.08 -26.54
N ASN A 67 -19.80 16.10 -27.03
CA ASN A 67 -20.25 15.07 -27.97
C ASN A 67 -19.84 13.65 -27.55
N LEU A 68 -19.49 13.48 -26.27
CA LEU A 68 -19.05 12.19 -25.72
C LEU A 68 -20.19 11.59 -24.90
N LYS A 69 -20.43 10.30 -25.06
CA LYS A 69 -21.32 9.58 -24.14
C LYS A 69 -20.68 9.58 -22.76
N THR A 70 -21.36 10.18 -21.78
CA THR A 70 -20.94 10.12 -20.38
C THR A 70 -20.73 8.67 -19.98
N THR A 71 -19.51 8.37 -19.55
CA THR A 71 -19.10 7.03 -19.17
C THR A 71 -18.53 7.10 -17.76
N THR A 72 -19.05 6.25 -16.87
CA THR A 72 -18.60 6.13 -15.50
C THR A 72 -17.85 4.82 -15.35
N PHE A 73 -16.65 4.91 -14.79
CA PHE A 73 -15.79 3.78 -14.46
C PHE A 73 -15.81 3.59 -12.95
N ASP A 74 -16.24 2.41 -12.51
CA ASP A 74 -16.34 2.07 -11.09
C ASP A 74 -15.05 1.40 -10.59
N PHE A 75 -14.52 1.92 -9.49
CA PHE A 75 -13.33 1.45 -8.81
C PHE A 75 -13.63 1.10 -7.35
N PHE A 76 -12.72 0.34 -6.76
CA PHE A 76 -12.74 0.08 -5.33
C PHE A 76 -11.41 0.49 -4.69
N ALA A 77 -11.46 1.51 -3.83
CA ALA A 77 -10.32 1.97 -3.06
C ALA A 77 -10.04 0.98 -1.91
N LYS A 78 -8.82 0.43 -1.89
CA LYS A 78 -8.34 -0.47 -0.84
C LYS A 78 -7.11 0.08 -0.16
N SER A 79 -6.97 -0.23 1.12
CA SER A 79 -5.70 -0.08 1.82
C SER A 79 -4.63 -0.95 1.18
N ILE A 80 -3.39 -0.46 1.20
CA ILE A 80 -2.22 -1.27 0.88
C ILE A 80 -2.25 -2.49 1.83
N PRO A 81 -2.14 -3.73 1.30
CA PRO A 81 -2.07 -4.91 2.14
C PRO A 81 -0.94 -4.78 3.15
N HIS A 82 -1.16 -5.23 4.38
CA HIS A 82 -0.10 -5.29 5.36
C HIS A 82 1.01 -6.21 4.85
N PRO A 83 2.29 -5.82 4.96
CA PRO A 83 3.39 -6.70 4.58
C PRO A 83 3.46 -7.90 5.52
N GLU A 84 4.09 -8.98 5.04
CA GLU A 84 4.45 -10.09 5.90
C GLU A 84 5.77 -9.77 6.61
N ILE A 85 5.80 -10.03 7.90
CA ILE A 85 6.96 -9.77 8.75
C ILE A 85 7.49 -11.12 9.18
N THR A 86 8.78 -11.37 8.97
CA THR A 86 9.40 -12.65 9.32
C THR A 86 10.58 -12.47 10.28
N VAL A 87 10.74 -13.46 11.15
CA VAL A 87 11.93 -13.65 11.96
C VAL A 87 12.54 -14.98 11.53
N ALA A 88 13.78 -14.95 11.08
CA ALA A 88 14.50 -16.09 10.50
C ALA A 88 13.76 -16.76 9.33
N GLY A 89 13.06 -15.97 8.50
CA GLY A 89 12.24 -16.49 7.39
C GLY A 89 10.99 -17.25 7.85
N LYS A 90 10.57 -17.08 9.11
CA LYS A 90 9.35 -17.65 9.67
C LYS A 90 8.40 -16.54 10.14
N THR A 91 7.12 -16.72 9.86
CA THR A 91 6.05 -15.86 10.38
C THR A 91 5.58 -16.28 11.77
N CYS A 92 5.78 -17.55 12.14
CA CYS A 92 5.45 -18.08 13.46
C CYS A 92 6.21 -19.38 13.78
N GLY A 93 6.11 -19.82 15.03
CA GLY A 93 6.66 -21.10 15.51
C GLY A 93 8.02 -20.99 16.15
N GLU A 94 8.68 -22.14 16.33
CA GLU A 94 9.97 -22.24 17.00
C GLU A 94 11.11 -21.85 16.05
N ILE A 95 12.06 -21.08 16.57
CA ILE A 95 13.30 -20.68 15.90
C ILE A 95 14.46 -21.22 16.74
N ALA A 96 15.49 -21.77 16.09
CA ALA A 96 16.67 -22.21 16.81
C ALA A 96 17.38 -20.99 17.41
N LEU A 97 17.91 -21.14 18.62
CA LEU A 97 18.59 -20.04 19.32
C LEU A 97 19.80 -19.52 18.52
N GLU A 98 20.50 -20.40 17.80
CA GLU A 98 21.63 -20.06 16.94
C GLU A 98 21.18 -19.16 15.79
N ASP A 99 20.10 -19.54 15.09
CA ASP A 99 19.51 -18.74 14.01
C ASP A 99 19.02 -17.38 14.52
N PHE A 100 18.41 -17.34 15.71
CA PHE A 100 17.95 -16.09 16.31
C PHE A 100 19.12 -15.14 16.67
N LYS A 101 20.25 -15.68 17.16
CA LYS A 101 21.42 -14.89 17.58
C LYS A 101 22.24 -14.32 16.42
N ILE A 102 22.23 -14.98 15.27
CA ILE A 102 22.96 -14.49 14.07
C ILE A 102 22.17 -13.44 13.29
N MET A 103 20.89 -13.26 13.63
CA MET A 103 20.05 -12.25 13.00
C MET A 103 20.25 -10.89 13.65
N ASP A 104 20.40 -9.87 12.82
CA ASP A 104 20.50 -8.49 13.28
C ASP A 104 19.13 -7.87 13.62
N GLY A 105 18.02 -8.49 13.22
CA GLY A 105 16.69 -7.93 13.39
C GLY A 105 15.55 -8.70 12.72
N ILE A 106 14.40 -8.04 12.66
CA ILE A 106 13.21 -8.50 11.94
C ILE A 106 13.31 -8.12 10.47
N LEU A 107 12.87 -9.00 9.58
CA LEU A 107 12.85 -8.78 8.14
C LEU A 107 11.42 -8.51 7.65
N ILE A 108 11.31 -7.63 6.65
CA ILE A 108 10.06 -7.41 5.92
C ILE A 108 10.11 -8.28 4.68
N GLU A 109 9.23 -9.28 4.62
CA GLU A 109 8.96 -10.00 3.37
C GLU A 109 7.84 -9.26 2.65
N THR A 110 8.18 -8.73 1.47
CA THR A 110 7.23 -7.98 0.66
C THR A 110 6.29 -8.98 -0.03
N ILE A 111 5.00 -8.93 0.31
CA ILE A 111 3.96 -9.55 -0.53
C ILE A 111 4.11 -8.93 -1.92
N VAL A 112 4.01 -9.73 -2.99
CA VAL A 112 4.00 -9.24 -4.37
C VAL A 112 2.96 -8.12 -4.51
N PHE A 113 3.45 -6.88 -4.45
CA PHE A 113 2.67 -5.67 -4.58
C PHE A 113 3.06 -5.04 -5.91
N PRO A 114 2.10 -4.69 -6.78
CA PRO A 114 2.40 -4.20 -8.12
C PRO A 114 3.02 -2.79 -8.15
N MET A 115 3.41 -2.23 -7.00
CA MET A 115 3.97 -0.89 -6.88
C MET A 115 5.23 -0.90 -6.01
N GLU A 116 6.18 -0.05 -6.33
CA GLU A 116 7.34 0.23 -5.48
C GLU A 116 6.86 1.08 -4.29
N THR A 117 6.90 0.50 -3.09
CA THR A 117 6.58 1.21 -1.84
C THR A 117 7.69 0.98 -0.83
N ASP A 118 8.23 2.05 -0.27
CA ASP A 118 9.21 1.97 0.81
C ASP A 118 8.49 1.61 2.12
N LEU A 119 8.82 0.43 2.66
CA LEU A 119 8.30 -0.05 3.94
C LEU A 119 9.41 0.00 5.00
N GLU A 120 9.08 0.56 6.16
CA GLU A 120 10.01 0.64 7.29
C GLU A 120 9.35 0.13 8.57
N ILE A 121 10.07 -0.70 9.32
CA ILE A 121 9.67 -1.12 10.68
C ILE A 121 9.94 0.04 11.63
N ARG A 122 8.89 0.61 12.23
CA ARG A 122 9.05 1.70 13.21
C ARG A 122 9.50 1.19 14.58
N HIS A 123 8.84 0.17 15.09
CA HIS A 123 9.18 -0.48 16.35
C HIS A 123 8.62 -1.90 16.39
N PHE A 124 9.21 -2.73 17.26
CA PHE A 124 8.67 -4.02 17.64
C PHE A 124 9.00 -4.32 19.10
N GLU A 125 8.26 -5.26 19.69
CA GLU A 125 8.41 -5.67 21.08
C GLU A 125 8.82 -7.13 21.13
N LEU A 126 9.85 -7.42 21.91
CA LEU A 126 10.24 -8.79 22.23
C LEU A 126 9.94 -9.05 23.71
N VAL A 127 9.19 -10.11 23.97
CA VAL A 127 8.78 -10.50 25.33
C VAL A 127 9.47 -11.79 25.71
N ARG A 128 10.25 -11.76 26.79
CA ARG A 128 10.88 -12.93 27.38
C ARG A 128 10.03 -13.43 28.55
N ILE A 129 9.56 -14.67 28.44
CA ILE A 129 8.75 -15.32 29.47
C ILE A 129 9.66 -16.25 30.30
N SER A 130 9.87 -15.88 31.56
CA SER A 130 10.67 -16.66 32.51
C SER A 130 9.75 -17.45 33.44
N LYS A 131 10.12 -18.70 33.75
CA LYS A 131 9.26 -19.59 34.57
C LYS A 131 9.30 -19.17 36.04
N GLY A 132 8.45 -18.20 36.42
CA GLY A 132 8.26 -17.74 37.81
C GLY A 132 8.49 -16.25 38.06
N ASP A 133 8.98 -15.49 37.08
CA ASP A 133 9.22 -14.05 37.17
C ASP A 133 8.20 -13.25 36.32
N GLN A 134 8.24 -11.92 36.42
CA GLN A 134 7.47 -11.03 35.54
C GLN A 134 8.00 -11.11 34.11
N ASP A 135 7.10 -11.06 33.13
CA ASP A 135 7.45 -10.99 31.73
C ASP A 135 8.30 -9.73 31.47
N GLU A 136 9.46 -9.93 30.84
CA GLU A 136 10.35 -8.83 30.48
C GLU A 136 10.09 -8.42 29.04
N SER A 137 9.65 -7.18 28.84
CA SER A 137 9.41 -6.60 27.52
C SER A 137 10.53 -5.65 27.13
N ILE A 138 11.06 -5.85 25.92
CA ILE A 138 12.07 -4.98 25.31
C ILE A 138 11.49 -4.41 24.03
N THR A 139 11.27 -3.08 24.02
CA THR A 139 10.89 -2.34 22.81
C THR A 139 12.13 -1.97 21.98
N ASN A 140 12.15 -2.41 20.73
CA ASN A 140 13.18 -2.14 19.73
C ASN A 140 12.69 -1.05 18.77
N LYS A 141 13.55 -0.10 18.41
CA LYS A 141 13.25 0.97 17.43
C LYS A 141 13.92 0.60 16.11
N GLY A 142 13.18 0.69 15.01
CA GLY A 142 13.67 0.18 13.73
C GLY A 142 13.50 -1.33 13.61
N ALA A 143 14.13 -1.90 12.58
CA ALA A 143 14.12 -3.34 12.30
C ALA A 143 15.12 -4.13 13.17
N ALA A 144 16.15 -3.47 13.72
CA ALA A 144 17.24 -4.14 14.42
C ALA A 144 16.90 -4.53 15.87
N PHE A 145 17.48 -5.63 16.34
CA PHE A 145 17.46 -5.99 17.76
C PHE A 145 18.37 -5.06 18.55
N LYS A 146 17.94 -4.71 19.76
CA LYS A 146 18.77 -4.09 20.77
C LYS A 146 19.65 -5.14 21.44
N GLU A 147 20.83 -4.72 21.92
CA GLU A 147 21.76 -5.61 22.62
C GLU A 147 21.13 -6.26 23.86
N GLU A 148 20.22 -5.56 24.55
CA GLU A 148 19.52 -6.08 25.73
C GLU A 148 18.66 -7.32 25.44
N VAL A 149 18.30 -7.57 24.17
CA VAL A 149 17.56 -8.77 23.76
C VAL A 149 18.37 -10.05 24.01
N PHE A 150 19.70 -9.97 23.98
CA PHE A 150 20.58 -11.14 24.08
C PHE A 150 21.10 -11.42 25.49
N ASN A 151 20.76 -10.57 26.46
CA ASN A 151 21.16 -10.69 27.88
C ASN A 151 20.08 -11.43 28.69
#